data_AF-G9K7Z9-F1
#
_entry.id   AF-G9K7Z9-F1
#
_cell.length_a   1.000
_cell.length_b   1.000
_cell.length_c   1.000
_cell.angle_alpha   90.00
_cell.angle_beta   90.00
_cell.angle_gamma   90.00
#
_symmetry.space_group_name_H-M   'P 1'
#
loop_
_entity.id
_entity.type
_entity.pdbx_description
1 polymer ?
#
loop_
_entity_poly.entity_id
_entity_poly.type
_entity_poly.pdbx_seq_one_letter_code
_entity_poly.pdbx_strand_id
1 'polypeptide(L)'
;AAGLNAAAPTLLLAEAVLTYLEPKDAAALIAWAAQRFSDAIFVTYEQMRPHDAFGQVMQQHFRQLSSPLHGLDRFPDVEAQKHRFLQAGWTACSAVDMNEFYRCFLPSEECQRVENLEPFDEFEEWHLKCAHYFILAASRGHTLFETLVFPPSEMFPRIDPASPSGVFPASVVTSDSKGPNLKRYGHASVLLNRNIILSAGGFGEQEGRHCRVSKFHLLSRYGDFEWKSNQICSCETGAQWDGRLYHTMTRLSDTEVLVLGGRLSPVTPALGILQLGISKSKDNTTKDLNVTITKADPEDSTLSCWRHSTTEVSYDNQKYLFVYGGRSVVEPVLSDWHFLHTGTMAWVNIPVVGEAPEGRHSHSACSWQGGALIAGGLGASEEPLSSVLFLKPISCGFLWESIIIQPPITPRYSHTAHVLNGKLLLVGGVWIHSSSVPGVTIIDLTTGLSSEYQIDTTCVPWPLMLHNHTSILLPEEQQLLLLGGGGNCFSFGTYLNPHTVTLGLSSLRAG
;
A
#
# COMPACT_ATOMS: atom_id res chain seq x y z
N ALA A 1 -30.85 31.11 -33.02
CA ALA A 1 -30.83 30.26 -31.82
C ALA A 1 -30.35 28.87 -32.21
N ALA A 2 -29.42 28.26 -31.49
CA ALA A 2 -28.74 27.01 -31.85
C ALA A 2 -29.62 25.73 -31.77
N GLY A 3 -30.94 25.83 -31.97
CA GLY A 3 -31.84 24.67 -32.00
C GLY A 3 -32.12 23.98 -30.65
N LEU A 4 -31.64 24.52 -29.52
CA LEU A 4 -31.83 23.93 -28.19
C LEU A 4 -33.30 24.01 -27.73
N ASN A 5 -33.98 22.85 -27.67
CA ASN A 5 -35.33 22.71 -27.13
C ASN A 5 -35.27 22.33 -25.64
N ALA A 6 -35.64 23.26 -24.76
CA ALA A 6 -35.62 23.07 -23.31
C ALA A 6 -36.69 22.11 -22.75
N ALA A 7 -37.71 21.78 -23.56
CA ALA A 7 -38.78 20.86 -23.17
C ALA A 7 -38.46 19.39 -23.51
N ALA A 8 -37.38 19.13 -24.27
CA ALA A 8 -36.95 17.78 -24.59
C ALA A 8 -36.17 17.15 -23.41
N PRO A 9 -36.28 15.83 -23.19
CA PRO A 9 -35.40 15.11 -22.26
C PRO A 9 -33.93 15.38 -22.60
N THR A 10 -33.17 15.84 -21.62
CA THR A 10 -31.80 16.35 -21.85
C THR A 10 -30.77 15.62 -20.98
N LEU A 11 -29.68 15.18 -21.58
CA LEU A 11 -28.49 14.70 -20.88
C LEU A 11 -27.40 15.79 -20.95
N LEU A 12 -26.95 16.26 -19.80
CA LEU A 12 -25.78 17.13 -19.66
C LEU A 12 -24.60 16.29 -19.17
N LEU A 13 -23.45 16.43 -19.83
CA LEU A 13 -22.22 15.73 -19.48
C LEU A 13 -21.14 16.77 -19.12
N ALA A 14 -20.53 16.62 -17.95
CA ALA A 14 -19.35 17.37 -17.53
C ALA A 14 -18.26 16.42 -17.07
N GLU A 15 -17.32 16.11 -17.94
CA GLU A 15 -16.21 15.21 -17.66
C GLU A 15 -14.93 16.03 -17.40
N ALA A 16 -14.53 16.15 -16.13
CA ALA A 16 -13.44 17.02 -15.68
C ALA A 16 -13.58 18.45 -16.23
N VAL A 17 -14.68 19.14 -15.92
CA VAL A 17 -14.96 20.49 -16.44
C VAL A 17 -15.23 21.48 -15.31
N LEU A 18 -16.20 21.18 -14.45
CA LEU A 18 -16.65 22.07 -13.37
C LEU A 18 -15.54 22.29 -12.32
N THR A 19 -14.66 21.32 -12.14
CA THR A 19 -13.50 21.40 -11.24
C THR A 19 -12.51 22.52 -11.59
N TYR A 20 -12.40 22.90 -12.87
CA TYR A 20 -11.51 23.97 -13.34
C TYR A 20 -12.15 25.36 -13.32
N LEU A 21 -13.47 25.42 -13.11
CA LEU A 21 -14.17 26.69 -12.98
C LEU A 21 -14.10 27.18 -11.54
N GLU A 22 -14.07 28.50 -11.37
CA GLU A 22 -14.26 29.10 -10.05
C GLU A 22 -15.58 28.59 -9.43
N PRO A 23 -15.62 28.29 -8.12
CA PRO A 23 -16.76 27.58 -7.52
C PRO A 23 -18.11 28.28 -7.74
N LYS A 24 -18.09 29.62 -7.81
CA LYS A 24 -19.26 30.46 -8.09
C LYS A 24 -19.80 30.25 -9.52
N ASP A 25 -18.93 30.10 -10.51
CA ASP A 25 -19.29 30.03 -11.92
C ASP A 25 -19.79 28.62 -12.24
N ALA A 26 -19.13 27.62 -11.67
CA ALA A 26 -19.60 26.24 -11.71
C ALA A 26 -20.98 26.08 -11.04
N ALA A 27 -21.20 26.71 -9.88
CA ALA A 27 -22.51 26.70 -9.21
C ALA A 27 -23.59 27.39 -10.06
N ALA A 28 -23.26 28.53 -10.70
CA ALA A 28 -24.18 29.23 -11.60
C ALA A 28 -24.57 28.34 -12.80
N LEU A 29 -23.62 27.60 -13.38
CA LEU A 29 -23.89 26.67 -14.48
C LEU A 29 -24.83 25.52 -14.06
N ILE A 30 -24.58 24.90 -12.90
CA ILE A 30 -25.42 23.81 -12.37
C ILE A 30 -26.85 24.33 -12.11
N ALA A 31 -26.99 25.51 -11.52
CA ALA A 31 -28.29 26.12 -11.23
C ALA A 31 -29.02 26.55 -12.51
N TRP A 32 -28.29 27.11 -13.49
CA TRP A 32 -28.86 27.44 -14.79
C TRP A 32 -29.41 26.20 -15.48
N ALA A 33 -28.65 25.09 -15.49
CA ALA A 33 -29.09 23.84 -16.11
C ALA A 33 -30.38 23.32 -15.46
N ALA A 34 -30.43 23.33 -14.12
CA ALA A 34 -31.64 22.97 -13.39
C ALA A 34 -32.81 23.88 -13.83
N GLN A 35 -32.65 25.20 -13.81
CA GLN A 35 -33.73 26.13 -14.16
C GLN A 35 -34.17 26.04 -15.63
N ARG A 36 -33.24 25.70 -16.54
CA ARG A 36 -33.49 25.69 -17.98
C ARG A 36 -34.25 24.45 -18.44
N PHE A 37 -33.94 23.28 -17.90
CA PHE A 37 -34.50 22.01 -18.37
C PHE A 37 -35.51 21.45 -17.36
N SER A 38 -36.73 21.18 -17.83
CA SER A 38 -37.78 20.59 -17.00
C SER A 38 -37.63 19.09 -16.79
N ASP A 39 -36.91 18.41 -17.68
CA ASP A 39 -36.62 16.98 -17.63
C ASP A 39 -35.18 16.71 -18.10
N ALA A 40 -34.28 16.43 -17.16
CA ALA A 40 -32.86 16.30 -17.44
C ALA A 40 -32.10 15.40 -16.46
N ILE A 41 -30.98 14.87 -16.95
CA ILE A 41 -29.90 14.26 -16.16
C ILE A 41 -28.64 15.10 -16.34
N PHE A 42 -27.95 15.41 -15.26
CA PHE A 42 -26.60 15.93 -15.27
C PHE A 42 -25.65 14.86 -14.76
N VAL A 43 -24.73 14.40 -15.61
CA VAL A 43 -23.66 13.46 -15.24
C VAL A 43 -22.35 14.22 -15.15
N THR A 44 -21.62 14.00 -14.06
CA THR A 44 -20.31 14.58 -13.84
C THR A 44 -19.32 13.52 -13.39
N TYR A 45 -18.09 13.59 -13.93
CA TYR A 45 -16.96 12.74 -13.53
C TYR A 45 -15.77 13.65 -13.22
N GLU A 46 -15.38 13.74 -11.94
CA GLU A 46 -14.37 14.71 -11.48
C GLU A 46 -13.54 14.19 -10.32
N GLN A 47 -12.49 14.94 -9.97
CA GLN A 47 -11.62 14.67 -8.84
C GLN A 47 -12.29 14.96 -7.50
N MET A 48 -11.82 14.29 -6.44
CA MET A 48 -12.21 14.52 -5.05
C MET A 48 -11.07 14.16 -4.07
N ARG A 49 -11.33 14.24 -2.76
CA ARG A 49 -10.40 13.94 -1.66
C ARG A 49 -9.08 14.73 -1.74
N PRO A 50 -9.10 16.07 -1.63
CA PRO A 50 -7.90 16.89 -1.77
C PRO A 50 -6.87 16.73 -0.65
N HIS A 51 -7.27 16.26 0.53
CA HIS A 51 -6.49 16.45 1.75
C HIS A 51 -5.49 15.34 2.06
N ASP A 52 -5.67 14.15 1.50
CA ASP A 52 -4.72 13.05 1.74
C ASP A 52 -3.45 13.17 0.89
N ALA A 53 -2.51 12.24 1.10
CA ALA A 53 -1.21 12.25 0.44
C ALA A 53 -1.32 12.24 -1.10
N PHE A 54 -2.21 11.42 -1.66
CA PHE A 54 -2.41 11.32 -3.10
C PHE A 54 -3.15 12.57 -3.63
N GLY A 55 -4.18 13.02 -2.92
CA GLY A 55 -4.91 14.25 -3.23
C GLY A 55 -4.01 15.49 -3.30
N GLN A 56 -3.00 15.59 -2.44
CA GLN A 56 -2.02 16.68 -2.50
C GLN A 56 -1.10 16.60 -3.73
N VAL A 57 -0.62 15.41 -4.09
CA VAL A 57 0.18 15.22 -5.32
C VAL A 57 -0.63 15.60 -6.55
N MET A 58 -1.88 15.13 -6.62
CA MET A 58 -2.81 15.48 -7.70
C MET A 58 -3.01 17.00 -7.81
N GLN A 59 -3.32 17.68 -6.71
CA GLN A 59 -3.51 19.14 -6.73
C GLN A 59 -2.25 19.89 -7.13
N GLN A 60 -1.08 19.46 -6.66
CA GLN A 60 0.19 20.07 -7.03
C GLN A 60 0.46 19.95 -8.54
N HIS A 61 0.19 18.78 -9.12
CA HIS A 61 0.33 18.56 -10.56
C HIS A 61 -0.52 19.55 -11.37
N PHE A 62 -1.81 19.67 -11.06
CA PHE A 62 -2.71 20.58 -11.77
C PHE A 62 -2.33 22.06 -11.61
N ARG A 63 -1.82 22.45 -10.44
CA ARG A 63 -1.24 23.80 -10.23
C ARG A 63 -0.02 24.03 -11.13
N GLN A 64 0.87 23.05 -11.26
CA GLN A 64 2.06 23.15 -12.13
C GLN A 64 1.68 23.28 -13.61
N LEU A 65 0.58 22.65 -14.03
CA LEU A 65 0.01 22.81 -15.37
C LEU A 65 -0.80 24.10 -15.56
N SER A 66 -0.81 25.00 -14.58
CA SER A 66 -1.61 26.24 -14.61
C SER A 66 -3.12 25.98 -14.83
N SER A 67 -3.61 24.82 -14.38
CA SER A 67 -5.01 24.39 -14.47
C SER A 67 -5.49 23.90 -13.09
N PRO A 68 -5.44 24.74 -12.03
CA PRO A 68 -5.74 24.31 -10.68
C PRO A 68 -7.20 23.84 -10.52
N LEU A 69 -7.42 22.93 -9.57
CA LEU A 69 -8.73 22.40 -9.22
C LEU A 69 -9.36 23.32 -8.16
N HIS A 70 -10.32 24.17 -8.55
CA HIS A 70 -10.81 25.28 -7.73
C HIS A 70 -11.91 24.90 -6.73
N GLY A 71 -12.61 23.78 -6.94
CA GLY A 71 -13.78 23.37 -6.15
C GLY A 71 -13.52 22.44 -4.97
N LEU A 72 -12.34 21.83 -4.89
CA LEU A 72 -12.11 20.68 -4.01
C LEU A 72 -12.18 21.01 -2.52
N ASP A 73 -11.71 22.19 -2.09
CA ASP A 73 -11.78 22.57 -0.67
C ASP A 73 -13.22 22.76 -0.17
N ARG A 74 -14.16 23.10 -1.07
CA ARG A 74 -15.58 23.30 -0.74
C ARG A 74 -16.43 22.04 -0.96
N PHE A 75 -16.02 21.22 -1.92
CA PHE A 75 -16.74 20.01 -2.32
C PHE A 75 -15.77 18.82 -2.36
N PRO A 76 -15.22 18.41 -1.20
CA PRO A 76 -14.11 17.46 -1.12
C PRO A 76 -14.50 16.01 -1.36
N ASP A 77 -15.78 15.67 -1.30
CA ASP A 77 -16.26 14.28 -1.38
C ASP A 77 -17.62 14.19 -2.08
N VAL A 78 -18.06 12.94 -2.32
CA VAL A 78 -19.34 12.63 -2.98
C VAL A 78 -20.55 13.23 -2.27
N GLU A 79 -20.53 13.32 -0.93
CA GLU A 79 -21.66 13.88 -0.18
C GLU A 79 -21.74 15.39 -0.39
N ALA A 80 -20.62 16.11 -0.29
CA ALA A 80 -20.57 17.53 -0.57
C ALA A 80 -21.01 17.85 -2.02
N GLN A 81 -20.63 17.01 -2.99
CA GLN A 81 -21.08 17.15 -4.38
C GLN A 81 -22.58 16.86 -4.54
N LYS A 82 -23.12 15.84 -3.88
CA LYS A 82 -24.58 15.59 -3.87
C LYS A 82 -25.35 16.79 -3.33
N HIS A 83 -24.93 17.32 -2.18
CA HIS A 83 -25.53 18.51 -1.59
C HIS A 83 -25.48 19.72 -2.52
N ARG A 84 -24.35 19.92 -3.22
CA ARG A 84 -24.16 21.00 -4.20
C ARG A 84 -25.22 20.96 -5.31
N PHE A 85 -25.51 19.80 -5.89
CA PHE A 85 -26.53 19.66 -6.94
C PHE A 85 -27.95 19.82 -6.39
N LEU A 86 -28.26 19.21 -5.24
CA LEU A 86 -29.59 19.34 -4.62
C LEU A 86 -29.91 20.81 -4.28
N GLN A 87 -28.95 21.55 -3.71
CA GLN A 87 -29.10 22.98 -3.41
C GLN A 87 -29.29 23.85 -4.68
N ALA A 88 -28.75 23.42 -5.82
CA ALA A 88 -28.92 24.12 -7.09
C ALA A 88 -30.28 23.87 -7.77
N GLY A 89 -31.16 23.06 -7.16
CA GLY A 89 -32.52 22.80 -7.65
C GLY A 89 -32.68 21.54 -8.49
N TRP A 90 -31.75 20.59 -8.35
CA TRP A 90 -31.91 19.22 -8.83
C TRP A 90 -32.75 18.40 -7.83
N THR A 91 -33.56 17.47 -8.33
CA THR A 91 -34.56 16.77 -7.51
C THR A 91 -33.99 15.56 -6.78
N ALA A 92 -33.16 14.78 -7.47
CA ALA A 92 -32.45 13.65 -6.90
C ALA A 92 -30.99 13.65 -7.36
N CYS A 93 -30.12 13.05 -6.56
CA CYS A 93 -28.69 13.02 -6.84
C CYS A 93 -28.05 11.77 -6.21
N SER A 94 -27.36 10.99 -7.03
CA SER A 94 -26.55 9.84 -6.62
C SER A 94 -25.11 10.04 -7.06
N ALA A 95 -24.16 9.68 -6.21
CA ALA A 95 -22.73 9.77 -6.51
C ALA A 95 -21.97 8.64 -5.83
N VAL A 96 -21.02 8.07 -6.54
CA VAL A 96 -20.15 6.98 -6.07
C VAL A 96 -18.72 7.27 -6.48
N ASP A 97 -17.75 6.76 -5.72
CA ASP A 97 -16.37 6.80 -6.17
C ASP A 97 -16.10 5.73 -7.23
N MET A 98 -14.93 5.79 -7.87
CA MET A 98 -14.67 4.85 -8.96
C MET A 98 -14.33 3.44 -8.48
N ASN A 99 -13.99 3.22 -7.20
CA ASN A 99 -13.83 1.86 -6.67
C ASN A 99 -15.21 1.20 -6.55
N GLU A 100 -16.16 1.92 -5.95
CA GLU A 100 -17.56 1.49 -5.85
C GLU A 100 -18.19 1.32 -7.24
N PHE A 101 -17.94 2.25 -8.17
CA PHE A 101 -18.41 2.14 -9.56
C PHE A 101 -17.87 0.88 -10.26
N TYR A 102 -16.55 0.68 -10.24
CA TYR A 102 -15.89 -0.45 -10.90
C TYR A 102 -16.43 -1.79 -10.38
N ARG A 103 -16.70 -1.89 -9.08
CA ARG A 103 -17.06 -3.15 -8.41
C ARG A 103 -18.55 -3.45 -8.42
N CYS A 104 -19.40 -2.44 -8.32
CA CYS A 104 -20.85 -2.63 -8.19
C CYS A 104 -21.62 -2.42 -9.48
N PHE A 105 -21.08 -1.67 -10.44
CA PHE A 105 -21.84 -1.20 -11.61
C PHE A 105 -21.32 -1.75 -12.94
N LEU A 106 -20.12 -2.34 -12.96
CA LEU A 106 -19.60 -3.02 -14.14
C LEU A 106 -19.88 -4.54 -14.06
N PRO A 107 -20.31 -5.17 -15.17
CA PRO A 107 -20.41 -6.62 -15.23
C PRO A 107 -19.05 -7.28 -15.00
N SER A 108 -19.01 -8.38 -14.24
CA SER A 108 -17.77 -9.11 -13.97
C SER A 108 -17.05 -9.58 -15.24
N GLU A 109 -17.80 -9.93 -16.28
CA GLU A 109 -17.23 -10.32 -17.58
C GLU A 109 -16.48 -9.15 -18.25
N GLU A 110 -16.96 -7.92 -18.09
CA GLU A 110 -16.32 -6.73 -18.65
C GLU A 110 -15.05 -6.38 -17.86
N CYS A 111 -15.09 -6.46 -16.53
CA CYS A 111 -13.90 -6.30 -15.69
C CYS A 111 -12.82 -7.31 -16.07
N GLN A 112 -13.17 -8.60 -16.13
CA GLN A 112 -12.26 -9.67 -16.55
C GLN A 112 -11.71 -9.44 -17.97
N ARG A 113 -12.54 -8.97 -18.91
CA ARG A 113 -12.09 -8.68 -20.27
C ARG A 113 -11.01 -7.59 -20.28
N VAL A 114 -11.19 -6.52 -19.49
CA VAL A 114 -10.25 -5.40 -19.39
C VAL A 114 -8.97 -5.80 -18.64
N GLU A 115 -9.10 -6.51 -17.52
CA GLU A 115 -7.98 -7.01 -16.71
C GLU A 115 -7.04 -7.94 -17.50
N ASN A 116 -7.57 -8.62 -18.52
CA ASN A 116 -6.80 -9.51 -19.40
C ASN A 116 -6.16 -8.82 -20.62
N LEU A 117 -6.37 -7.51 -20.83
CA LEU A 117 -5.80 -6.80 -21.99
C LEU A 117 -4.29 -6.62 -21.88
N GLU A 118 -3.80 -6.33 -20.68
CA GLU A 118 -2.38 -6.14 -20.43
C GLU A 118 -1.99 -6.55 -19.01
N PRO A 119 -0.73 -6.98 -18.79
CA PRO A 119 -0.24 -7.30 -17.46
C PRO A 119 -0.26 -6.09 -16.52
N PHE A 120 -0.99 -6.21 -15.41
CA PHE A 120 -1.15 -5.12 -14.43
C PHE A 120 -0.58 -5.51 -13.05
N ASP A 121 0.18 -4.59 -12.44
CA ASP A 121 0.73 -4.77 -11.07
C ASP A 121 0.86 -3.44 -10.29
N GLU A 122 0.02 -2.45 -10.60
CA GLU A 122 0.01 -1.12 -9.97
C GLU A 122 -1.27 -0.91 -9.12
N PHE A 123 -1.66 -1.94 -8.36
CA PHE A 123 -2.91 -1.97 -7.57
C PHE A 123 -3.07 -0.77 -6.63
N GLU A 124 -1.99 -0.39 -5.94
CA GLU A 124 -1.98 0.77 -5.06
C GLU A 124 -2.42 2.04 -5.81
N GLU A 125 -1.85 2.27 -6.99
CA GLU A 125 -2.14 3.45 -7.82
C GLU A 125 -3.56 3.43 -8.37
N TRP A 126 -4.01 2.27 -8.84
CA TRP A 126 -5.37 2.12 -9.38
C TRP A 126 -6.42 2.42 -8.32
N HIS A 127 -6.30 1.79 -7.15
CA HIS A 127 -7.24 1.97 -6.06
C HIS A 127 -7.23 3.39 -5.49
N LEU A 128 -6.05 4.02 -5.37
CA LEU A 128 -5.94 5.42 -4.95
C LEU A 128 -6.53 6.35 -6.01
N LYS A 129 -6.21 6.17 -7.31
CA LYS A 129 -6.85 6.94 -8.39
C LYS A 129 -8.36 6.79 -8.32
N CYS A 130 -8.88 5.59 -8.11
CA CYS A 130 -10.31 5.36 -8.07
C CYS A 130 -10.98 5.98 -6.85
N ALA A 131 -10.29 6.04 -5.71
CA ALA A 131 -10.76 6.75 -4.52
C ALA A 131 -10.74 8.28 -4.68
N HIS A 132 -10.02 8.82 -5.65
CA HIS A 132 -9.86 10.26 -5.89
C HIS A 132 -10.68 10.78 -7.06
N TYR A 133 -11.48 9.93 -7.68
CA TYR A 133 -12.43 10.32 -8.71
C TYR A 133 -13.82 9.80 -8.34
N PHE A 134 -14.84 10.53 -8.74
CA PHE A 134 -16.22 10.12 -8.56
C PHE A 134 -17.02 10.30 -9.84
N ILE A 135 -18.12 9.56 -9.92
CA ILE A 135 -19.17 9.79 -10.90
C ILE A 135 -20.45 10.15 -10.16
N LEU A 136 -21.13 11.19 -10.62
CA LEU A 136 -22.39 11.68 -10.05
C LEU A 136 -23.42 11.83 -11.17
N ALA A 137 -24.65 11.47 -10.86
CA ALA A 137 -25.82 11.68 -11.70
C ALA A 137 -26.89 12.39 -10.87
N ALA A 138 -27.25 13.61 -11.29
CA ALA A 138 -28.36 14.38 -10.75
C ALA A 138 -29.52 14.38 -11.73
N SER A 139 -30.74 14.17 -11.26
CA SER A 139 -31.94 14.16 -12.09
C SER A 139 -32.94 15.23 -11.67
N ARG A 140 -33.69 15.72 -12.65
CA ARG A 140 -34.78 16.69 -12.50
C ARG A 140 -35.88 16.34 -13.48
N GLY A 141 -37.14 16.41 -13.06
CA GLY A 141 -38.30 16.10 -13.91
C GLY A 141 -38.93 14.73 -13.64
N HIS A 142 -40.08 14.49 -14.26
CA HIS A 142 -40.97 13.37 -13.93
C HIS A 142 -40.54 12.01 -14.52
N THR A 143 -39.70 12.00 -15.56
CA THR A 143 -39.38 10.77 -16.32
C THR A 143 -38.40 9.84 -15.59
N LEU A 144 -37.76 10.30 -14.51
CA LEU A 144 -36.65 9.62 -13.84
C LEU A 144 -36.80 9.55 -12.30
N PHE A 145 -37.99 9.83 -11.78
CA PHE A 145 -38.24 9.98 -10.34
C PHE A 145 -38.06 8.68 -9.53
N GLU A 146 -38.08 7.51 -10.19
CA GLU A 146 -38.20 6.22 -9.51
C GLU A 146 -36.88 5.42 -9.42
N THR A 147 -35.78 5.88 -10.02
CA THR A 147 -34.53 5.12 -10.01
C THR A 147 -33.33 6.05 -9.88
N LEU A 148 -32.65 5.98 -8.72
CA LEU A 148 -31.30 6.52 -8.60
C LEU A 148 -30.43 5.87 -9.66
N VAL A 149 -29.66 6.65 -10.42
CA VAL A 149 -28.78 6.09 -11.46
C VAL A 149 -27.70 5.20 -10.82
N PHE A 150 -27.25 5.58 -9.62
CA PHE A 150 -26.37 4.79 -8.77
C PHE A 150 -27.06 4.52 -7.42
N PRO A 151 -27.94 3.50 -7.31
CA PRO A 151 -28.51 3.12 -6.03
C PRO A 151 -27.41 2.72 -5.04
N PRO A 152 -27.60 2.95 -3.72
CA PRO A 152 -26.68 2.43 -2.71
C PRO A 152 -26.50 0.92 -2.90
N SER A 153 -25.25 0.46 -2.97
CA SER A 153 -24.95 -0.96 -3.13
C SER A 153 -24.54 -1.58 -1.80
N GLU A 154 -25.23 -2.64 -1.38
CA GLU A 154 -24.80 -3.47 -0.25
C GLU A 154 -23.53 -4.28 -0.56
N MET A 155 -23.14 -4.37 -1.84
CA MET A 155 -21.96 -5.13 -2.28
C MET A 155 -20.64 -4.42 -2.01
N PHE A 156 -20.64 -3.12 -1.67
CA PHE A 156 -19.45 -2.36 -1.33
C PHE A 156 -19.67 -1.60 0.00
N PRO A 157 -19.68 -2.32 1.14
CA PRO A 157 -19.94 -1.71 2.42
C PRO A 157 -18.84 -0.72 2.76
N ARG A 158 -19.21 0.55 2.99
CA ARG A 158 -18.28 1.51 3.58
C ARG A 158 -18.02 1.14 5.03
N ILE A 159 -16.75 1.02 5.38
CA ILE A 159 -16.27 0.73 6.72
C ILE A 159 -15.62 2.00 7.24
N ASP A 160 -16.36 2.72 8.08
CA ASP A 160 -15.78 3.83 8.82
C ASP A 160 -14.88 3.25 9.93
N PRO A 161 -13.58 3.57 9.94
CA PRO A 161 -12.70 3.11 11.00
C PRO A 161 -13.14 3.68 12.34
N ALA A 162 -12.81 2.97 13.42
CA ALA A 162 -13.01 3.48 14.76
C ALA A 162 -12.29 4.83 14.93
N SER A 163 -12.90 5.73 15.71
CA SER A 163 -12.26 6.98 16.08
C SER A 163 -10.86 6.72 16.67
N PRO A 164 -9.83 7.48 16.27
CA PRO A 164 -8.48 7.27 16.74
C PRO A 164 -8.41 7.28 18.28
N SER A 165 -7.85 6.22 18.85
CA SER A 165 -7.60 6.08 20.29
C SER A 165 -6.40 6.89 20.76
N GLY A 166 -5.58 7.38 19.82
CA GLY A 166 -4.43 8.21 20.09
C GLY A 166 -3.66 8.53 18.83
N VAL A 167 -2.45 9.07 19.03
CA VAL A 167 -1.58 9.54 17.95
C VAL A 167 -0.15 9.06 18.19
N PHE A 168 0.53 8.66 17.12
CA PHE A 168 1.95 8.35 17.11
C PHE A 168 2.73 9.52 16.53
N PRO A 169 3.66 10.13 17.29
CA PRO A 169 4.51 11.20 16.77
C PRO A 169 5.44 10.65 15.70
N ALA A 170 5.45 11.30 14.53
CA ALA A 170 6.38 11.02 13.45
C ALA A 170 7.45 12.12 13.36
N SER A 171 8.70 11.71 13.14
CA SER A 171 9.80 12.65 12.92
C SER A 171 10.77 12.13 11.86
N VAL A 172 11.46 13.05 11.16
CA VAL A 172 12.49 12.65 10.21
C VAL A 172 13.73 12.16 10.97
N VAL A 173 14.32 11.07 10.47
CA VAL A 173 15.50 10.42 11.08
C VAL A 173 16.76 11.32 11.11
N THR A 174 16.80 12.44 10.38
CA THR A 174 17.87 13.46 10.42
C THR A 174 17.36 14.85 10.03
N SER A 175 17.78 15.91 10.72
CA SER A 175 17.36 17.31 10.46
C SER A 175 18.24 18.07 9.45
N ASP A 176 19.41 17.55 9.09
CA ASP A 176 20.28 18.22 8.11
C ASP A 176 19.85 17.89 6.67
N SER A 177 19.95 18.87 5.77
CA SER A 177 19.53 18.85 4.36
C SER A 177 20.14 17.75 3.46
N LYS A 178 20.90 16.82 4.05
CA LYS A 178 21.52 15.64 3.43
C LYS A 178 21.14 14.32 4.15
N GLY A 179 19.91 14.22 4.64
CA GLY A 179 19.41 13.04 5.35
C GLY A 179 19.42 11.74 4.52
N PRO A 180 19.12 10.58 5.16
CA PRO A 180 18.94 9.31 4.48
C PRO A 180 17.76 9.32 3.53
N ASN A 181 18.05 9.70 2.28
CA ASN A 181 17.10 9.75 1.20
C ASN A 181 16.95 8.36 0.57
N LEU A 182 16.13 7.51 1.19
CA LEU A 182 15.67 6.27 0.57
C LEU A 182 14.44 6.56 -0.31
N LYS A 183 14.63 7.36 -1.36
CA LYS A 183 13.59 7.68 -2.34
C LYS A 183 13.36 6.50 -3.28
N ARG A 184 12.58 5.52 -2.82
CA ARG A 184 12.15 4.37 -3.60
C ARG A 184 10.96 3.66 -2.96
N TYR A 185 10.25 2.87 -3.75
CA TYR A 185 9.18 1.99 -3.29
C TYR A 185 9.38 0.56 -3.82
N GLY A 186 8.66 -0.41 -3.25
CA GLY A 186 8.72 -1.81 -3.67
C GLY A 186 10.08 -2.49 -3.42
N HIS A 187 10.89 -1.89 -2.55
CA HIS A 187 12.16 -2.44 -2.06
C HIS A 187 11.90 -3.33 -0.84
N ALA A 188 12.93 -4.06 -0.40
CA ALA A 188 12.94 -4.75 0.89
C ALA A 188 14.02 -4.16 1.79
N SER A 189 13.81 -4.21 3.10
CA SER A 189 14.74 -3.71 4.12
C SER A 189 14.88 -4.73 5.25
N VAL A 190 16.06 -4.83 5.82
CA VAL A 190 16.36 -5.75 6.93
C VAL A 190 17.29 -5.11 7.95
N LEU A 191 17.00 -5.33 9.24
CA LEU A 191 17.88 -4.96 10.34
C LEU A 191 18.98 -6.00 10.48
N LEU A 192 20.20 -5.67 10.05
CA LEU A 192 21.36 -6.58 10.12
C LEU A 192 21.88 -6.73 11.54
N ASN A 193 21.90 -5.65 12.31
CA ASN A 193 22.18 -5.63 13.73
C ASN A 193 21.61 -4.34 14.30
N ARG A 194 21.79 -4.09 15.60
CA ARG A 194 21.27 -2.89 16.28
C ARG A 194 21.62 -1.58 15.58
N ASN A 195 22.67 -1.53 14.78
CA ASN A 195 23.21 -0.29 14.23
C ASN A 195 23.17 -0.21 12.71
N ILE A 196 22.69 -1.24 12.02
CA ILE A 196 22.81 -1.34 10.56
C ILE A 196 21.53 -1.90 9.96
N ILE A 197 20.95 -1.16 9.03
CA ILE A 197 19.82 -1.57 8.18
C ILE A 197 20.30 -1.57 6.74
N LEU A 198 19.99 -2.66 6.03
CA LEU A 198 20.27 -2.82 4.61
C LEU A 198 18.96 -2.81 3.84
N SER A 199 18.88 -1.99 2.79
CA SER A 199 17.74 -1.92 1.88
C SER A 199 18.19 -2.22 0.44
N ALA A 200 17.42 -3.02 -0.29
CA ALA A 200 17.77 -3.44 -1.65
C ALA A 200 16.59 -3.40 -2.62
N GLY A 201 16.90 -3.19 -3.90
CA GLY A 201 15.95 -3.21 -5.01
C GLY A 201 14.96 -2.06 -4.97
N GLY A 202 13.77 -2.30 -5.54
CA GLY A 202 12.74 -1.28 -5.67
C GLY A 202 12.87 -0.41 -6.93
N PHE A 203 11.89 0.47 -7.11
CA PHE A 203 11.89 1.52 -8.11
C PHE A 203 12.03 2.88 -7.41
N GLY A 204 12.91 3.73 -7.90
CA GLY A 204 13.22 4.99 -7.23
C GLY A 204 14.07 5.91 -8.08
N GLU A 205 14.77 6.83 -7.43
CA GLU A 205 15.57 7.86 -8.10
C GLU A 205 17.07 7.49 -8.11
N GLN A 206 17.70 7.46 -9.30
CA GLN A 206 19.15 7.44 -9.45
C GLN A 206 19.57 8.55 -10.42
N GLU A 207 20.49 9.42 -9.99
CA GLU A 207 21.07 10.49 -10.83
C GLU A 207 19.99 11.38 -11.49
N GLY A 208 18.92 11.68 -10.75
CA GLY A 208 17.80 12.51 -11.22
C GLY A 208 16.84 11.81 -12.18
N ARG A 209 16.96 10.49 -12.38
CA ARG A 209 16.04 9.70 -13.21
C ARG A 209 15.33 8.66 -12.38
N HIS A 210 14.05 8.44 -12.67
CA HIS A 210 13.30 7.34 -12.09
C HIS A 210 13.68 6.04 -12.80
N CYS A 211 14.18 5.08 -12.03
CA CYS A 211 14.60 3.80 -12.56
C CYS A 211 14.51 2.71 -11.49
N ARG A 212 14.63 1.47 -11.96
CA ARG A 212 14.92 0.34 -11.09
C ARG A 212 16.23 0.58 -10.34
N VAL A 213 16.24 0.32 -9.03
CA VAL A 213 17.41 0.65 -8.20
C VAL A 213 18.35 -0.53 -8.04
N SER A 214 19.54 -0.39 -8.61
CA SER A 214 20.61 -1.40 -8.57
C SER A 214 21.55 -1.23 -7.37
N LYS A 215 21.56 -0.05 -6.73
CA LYS A 215 22.41 0.21 -5.56
C LYS A 215 21.72 -0.22 -4.26
N PHE A 216 22.49 -0.83 -3.38
CA PHE A 216 22.08 -1.09 -2.02
C PHE A 216 22.14 0.21 -1.21
N HIS A 217 21.24 0.33 -0.25
CA HIS A 217 21.21 1.46 0.66
C HIS A 217 21.45 0.98 2.08
N LEU A 218 22.41 1.61 2.73
CA LEU A 218 22.82 1.30 4.08
C LEU A 218 22.44 2.46 4.98
N LEU A 219 21.62 2.16 5.98
CA LEU A 219 21.39 3.07 7.09
C LEU A 219 22.21 2.55 8.28
N SER A 220 23.17 3.35 8.76
CA SER A 220 24.07 2.95 9.84
C SER A 220 24.18 4.01 10.90
N ARG A 221 24.30 3.62 12.16
CA ARG A 221 24.56 4.54 13.28
C ARG A 221 25.84 4.14 14.01
N TYR A 222 26.67 5.12 14.36
CA TYR A 222 27.94 4.92 15.06
C TYR A 222 28.04 5.97 16.17
N GLY A 223 28.09 5.52 17.43
CA GLY A 223 28.09 6.45 18.55
C GLY A 223 26.74 7.15 18.69
N ASP A 224 26.73 8.49 18.63
CA ASP A 224 25.55 9.35 18.70
C ASP A 224 24.35 8.73 17.96
N PHE A 225 23.16 8.77 18.57
CA PHE A 225 21.93 8.07 18.17
C PHE A 225 21.39 8.39 16.75
N GLU A 226 22.13 9.13 15.93
CA GLU A 226 21.74 9.53 14.60
C GLU A 226 22.11 8.49 13.53
N TRP A 227 21.14 8.20 12.66
CA TRP A 227 21.33 7.33 11.52
C TRP A 227 21.95 8.07 10.34
N LYS A 228 22.96 7.47 9.73
CA LYS A 228 23.69 7.95 8.55
C LYS A 228 23.42 7.07 7.35
N SER A 229 23.33 7.72 6.20
CA SER A 229 22.97 7.13 4.91
C SER A 229 24.17 6.94 4.02
N ASN A 230 24.39 5.72 3.54
CA ASN A 230 25.37 5.44 2.49
C ASN A 230 24.74 4.60 1.39
N GLN A 231 25.14 4.82 0.14
CA GLN A 231 24.84 3.91 -0.97
C GLN A 231 26.07 3.06 -1.24
N ILE A 232 25.86 1.75 -1.42
CA ILE A 232 26.95 0.81 -1.70
C ILE A 232 26.62 0.01 -2.96
N CYS A 233 27.66 -0.25 -3.75
CA CYS A 233 27.58 -1.11 -4.92
C CYS A 233 27.88 -2.56 -4.53
N SER A 234 27.33 -3.52 -5.28
CA SER A 234 27.80 -4.91 -5.18
C SER A 234 29.23 -5.03 -5.68
N CYS A 235 30.02 -5.92 -5.09
CA CYS A 235 31.29 -6.33 -5.68
C CYS A 235 31.04 -7.02 -7.04
N GLU A 236 31.89 -6.77 -8.03
CA GLU A 236 31.80 -7.39 -9.37
C GLU A 236 32.03 -8.90 -9.37
N THR A 237 32.58 -9.45 -8.28
CA THR A 237 32.80 -10.88 -8.10
C THR A 237 31.52 -11.55 -7.61
N GLY A 238 30.75 -12.19 -8.51
CA GLY A 238 29.59 -13.01 -8.15
C GLY A 238 28.42 -12.92 -9.11
N ALA A 239 27.22 -13.22 -8.62
CA ALA A 239 25.98 -13.01 -9.35
C ALA A 239 25.62 -11.50 -9.41
N GLN A 240 24.93 -11.08 -10.46
CA GLN A 240 24.55 -9.67 -10.62
C GLN A 240 23.26 -9.35 -9.87
N TRP A 241 23.24 -8.23 -9.13
CA TRP A 241 22.01 -7.69 -8.58
C TRP A 241 21.12 -7.16 -9.70
N ASP A 242 19.88 -7.65 -9.74
CA ASP A 242 18.92 -7.33 -10.81
C ASP A 242 17.98 -6.17 -10.47
N GLY A 243 18.05 -5.62 -9.25
CA GLY A 243 17.18 -4.53 -8.81
C GLY A 243 15.71 -4.93 -8.68
N ARG A 244 15.40 -6.20 -8.46
CA ARG A 244 14.02 -6.72 -8.33
C ARG A 244 13.12 -5.90 -7.39
N LEU A 245 11.83 -5.85 -7.73
CA LEU A 245 10.78 -5.26 -6.89
C LEU A 245 9.99 -6.37 -6.17
N TYR A 246 9.39 -6.03 -5.03
CA TYR A 246 8.44 -6.90 -4.31
C TYR A 246 8.99 -8.30 -3.98
N HIS A 247 10.30 -8.35 -3.73
CA HIS A 247 10.99 -9.50 -3.13
C HIS A 247 10.96 -9.35 -1.62
N THR A 248 11.36 -10.40 -0.91
CA THR A 248 11.59 -10.32 0.53
C THR A 248 13.08 -10.41 0.86
N MET A 249 13.46 -9.86 2.01
CA MET A 249 14.82 -9.95 2.56
C MET A 249 14.73 -10.49 3.99
N THR A 250 15.41 -11.60 4.25
CA THR A 250 15.44 -12.24 5.58
C THR A 250 16.86 -12.29 6.10
N ARG A 251 17.07 -11.82 7.34
CA ARG A 251 18.37 -11.90 8.02
C ARG A 251 18.67 -13.34 8.41
N LEU A 252 19.77 -13.90 7.92
CA LEU A 252 20.28 -15.20 8.38
C LEU A 252 21.30 -15.03 9.51
N SER A 253 22.19 -14.05 9.34
CA SER A 253 23.19 -13.66 10.34
C SER A 253 23.46 -12.16 10.25
N ASP A 254 24.34 -11.63 11.10
CA ASP A 254 24.75 -10.21 11.04
C ASP A 254 25.45 -9.85 9.71
N THR A 255 25.90 -10.86 8.96
CA THR A 255 26.65 -10.71 7.71
C THR A 255 25.98 -11.38 6.51
N GLU A 256 24.82 -11.99 6.67
CA GLU A 256 24.16 -12.74 5.60
C GLU A 256 22.66 -12.46 5.55
N VAL A 257 22.18 -12.16 4.35
CA VAL A 257 20.76 -11.92 4.06
C VAL A 257 20.32 -12.79 2.90
N LEU A 258 19.18 -13.45 3.06
CA LEU A 258 18.52 -14.20 2.01
C LEU A 258 17.52 -13.30 1.28
N VAL A 259 17.50 -13.36 -0.04
CA VAL A 259 16.56 -12.65 -0.91
C VAL A 259 15.72 -13.67 -1.68
N LEU A 260 14.40 -13.57 -1.57
CA LEU A 260 13.46 -14.48 -2.21
C LEU A 260 12.46 -13.78 -3.13
N GLY A 261 12.23 -14.41 -4.29
CA GLY A 261 11.27 -14.01 -5.31
C GLY A 261 11.46 -12.57 -5.80
N GLY A 262 10.35 -11.90 -6.10
CA GLY A 262 10.31 -10.56 -6.68
C GLY A 262 10.13 -10.59 -8.21
N ARG A 263 10.14 -9.40 -8.83
CA ARG A 263 9.94 -9.25 -10.28
C ARG A 263 10.77 -8.15 -10.94
N LEU A 264 10.99 -8.32 -12.24
CA LEU A 264 11.62 -7.37 -13.17
C LEU A 264 10.58 -6.66 -14.06
N SER A 265 9.44 -7.27 -14.31
CA SER A 265 8.27 -6.67 -14.94
C SER A 265 7.04 -7.45 -14.47
N PRO A 266 5.81 -6.97 -14.69
CA PRO A 266 4.60 -7.74 -14.36
C PRO A 266 4.52 -9.13 -15.04
N VAL A 267 5.34 -9.40 -16.05
CA VAL A 267 5.44 -10.71 -16.74
C VAL A 267 6.79 -11.40 -16.59
N THR A 268 7.74 -10.77 -15.91
CA THR A 268 9.11 -11.28 -15.77
C THR A 268 9.44 -11.42 -14.28
N PRO A 269 9.23 -12.62 -13.70
CA PRO A 269 9.60 -12.88 -12.32
C PRO A 269 11.12 -12.83 -12.19
N ALA A 270 11.59 -12.41 -11.01
CA ALA A 270 13.00 -12.48 -10.69
C ALA A 270 13.35 -13.94 -10.38
N LEU A 271 14.46 -14.42 -10.93
CA LEU A 271 14.85 -15.81 -10.81
C LEU A 271 15.85 -16.01 -9.68
N GLY A 272 15.73 -17.18 -9.06
CA GLY A 272 16.67 -17.71 -8.09
C GLY A 272 16.63 -17.07 -6.71
N ILE A 273 17.18 -17.83 -5.76
CA ILE A 273 17.43 -17.44 -4.38
C ILE A 273 18.79 -16.74 -4.35
N LEU A 274 18.83 -15.48 -3.92
CA LEU A 274 20.10 -14.77 -3.76
C LEU A 274 20.49 -14.71 -2.29
N GLN A 275 21.77 -14.91 -2.02
CA GLN A 275 22.35 -14.67 -0.70
C GLN A 275 23.30 -13.49 -0.80
N LEU A 276 23.08 -12.49 0.05
CA LEU A 276 23.88 -11.29 0.17
C LEU A 276 24.85 -11.47 1.34
N GLY A 277 26.14 -11.55 1.03
CA GLY A 277 27.22 -11.54 2.01
C GLY A 277 27.70 -10.11 2.26
N ILE A 278 27.73 -9.69 3.52
CA ILE A 278 28.14 -8.36 3.94
C ILE A 278 29.52 -8.47 4.60
N SER A 279 30.50 -7.76 4.03
CA SER A 279 31.88 -7.74 4.53
C SER A 279 32.39 -6.30 4.69
N LYS A 280 33.35 -6.11 5.58
CA LYS A 280 34.06 -4.82 5.68
C LYS A 280 35.05 -4.70 4.53
N SER A 281 35.10 -3.53 3.89
CA SER A 281 36.12 -3.24 2.86
C SER A 281 37.53 -3.39 3.44
N LYS A 282 38.47 -3.87 2.60
CA LYS A 282 39.88 -4.05 2.95
C LYS A 282 40.65 -2.72 3.02
N ASP A 283 40.07 -1.64 2.51
CA ASP A 283 40.64 -0.31 2.64
C ASP A 283 40.37 0.22 4.04
N ASN A 284 41.44 0.51 4.79
CA ASN A 284 41.47 0.93 6.20
C ASN A 284 40.73 2.25 6.51
N THR A 285 39.94 2.79 5.58
CA THR A 285 38.95 3.84 5.86
C THR A 285 37.67 3.16 6.36
N THR A 286 37.37 3.36 7.64
CA THR A 286 36.34 2.69 8.46
C THR A 286 34.86 2.83 8.02
N LYS A 287 34.53 2.96 6.73
CA LYS A 287 33.18 3.35 6.29
C LYS A 287 32.53 2.54 5.17
N ASP A 288 33.24 1.68 4.44
CA ASP A 288 32.63 1.03 3.28
C ASP A 288 32.37 -0.46 3.55
N LEU A 289 31.09 -0.81 3.71
CA LEU A 289 30.63 -2.19 3.65
C LEU A 289 30.48 -2.61 2.20
N ASN A 290 30.91 -3.82 1.90
CA ASN A 290 30.79 -4.43 0.58
C ASN A 290 29.75 -5.54 0.61
N VAL A 291 28.95 -5.64 -0.46
CA VAL A 291 27.95 -6.69 -0.64
C VAL A 291 28.42 -7.63 -1.74
N THR A 292 28.61 -8.90 -1.40
CA THR A 292 28.81 -10.00 -2.36
C THR A 292 27.50 -10.73 -2.58
N ILE A 293 27.26 -11.18 -3.79
CA ILE A 293 25.99 -11.83 -4.16
C ILE A 293 26.29 -13.21 -4.70
N THR A 294 25.70 -14.22 -4.07
CA THR A 294 25.77 -15.62 -4.50
C THR A 294 24.37 -16.14 -4.80
N LYS A 295 24.27 -17.07 -5.73
CA LYS A 295 23.04 -17.85 -5.93
C LYS A 295 23.05 -19.01 -4.95
N ALA A 296 21.93 -19.21 -4.27
CA ALA A 296 21.71 -20.30 -3.32
C ALA A 296 20.66 -21.28 -3.85
N ASP A 297 20.52 -21.39 -5.18
CA ASP A 297 19.48 -22.20 -5.84
C ASP A 297 19.61 -23.69 -5.46
N PRO A 298 18.65 -24.29 -4.75
CA PRO A 298 18.56 -25.75 -4.65
C PRO A 298 18.20 -26.32 -6.02
N GLU A 299 18.71 -27.51 -6.34
CA GLU A 299 18.72 -28.09 -7.71
C GLU A 299 17.35 -28.26 -8.40
N ASP A 300 16.21 -28.00 -7.73
CA ASP A 300 14.88 -28.38 -8.27
C ASP A 300 13.69 -27.42 -8.00
N SER A 301 13.88 -26.18 -7.54
CA SER A 301 12.72 -25.27 -7.42
C SER A 301 13.04 -23.78 -7.50
N THR A 302 12.53 -23.13 -8.53
CA THR A 302 12.56 -21.67 -8.66
C THR A 302 11.27 -21.09 -8.09
N LEU A 303 11.31 -20.54 -6.87
CA LEU A 303 10.24 -19.69 -6.38
C LEU A 303 10.06 -18.51 -7.35
N SER A 304 8.94 -18.48 -8.06
CA SER A 304 8.68 -17.52 -9.14
C SER A 304 7.48 -16.62 -8.80
N CYS A 305 7.54 -16.00 -7.63
CA CYS A 305 6.46 -15.14 -7.13
C CYS A 305 6.97 -13.80 -6.59
N TRP A 306 6.10 -12.80 -6.57
CA TRP A 306 6.35 -11.48 -5.99
C TRP A 306 5.15 -11.03 -5.15
N ARG A 307 5.32 -9.98 -4.34
CA ARG A 307 4.28 -9.51 -3.39
C ARG A 307 3.82 -10.60 -2.40
N HIS A 308 4.62 -11.66 -2.23
CA HIS A 308 4.47 -12.69 -1.20
C HIS A 308 5.05 -12.18 0.12
N SER A 309 4.83 -12.91 1.21
CA SER A 309 5.54 -12.67 2.46
C SER A 309 6.47 -13.83 2.80
N THR A 310 7.50 -13.52 3.60
CA THR A 310 8.39 -14.53 4.19
C THR A 310 8.55 -14.24 5.66
N THR A 311 8.34 -15.25 6.51
CA THR A 311 8.38 -15.09 7.97
C THR A 311 9.19 -16.21 8.61
N GLU A 312 10.06 -15.89 9.57
CA GLU A 312 10.78 -16.91 10.33
C GLU A 312 9.78 -17.66 11.24
N VAL A 313 9.77 -18.99 11.14
CA VAL A 313 9.00 -19.89 12.00
C VAL A 313 9.91 -20.97 12.58
N SER A 314 9.50 -21.55 13.69
CA SER A 314 10.25 -22.57 14.42
C SER A 314 9.47 -23.87 14.51
N TYR A 315 10.10 -24.97 14.13
CA TYR A 315 9.55 -26.33 14.24
C TYR A 315 10.66 -27.30 14.62
N ASP A 316 10.41 -28.19 15.59
CA ASP A 316 11.39 -29.17 16.08
C ASP A 316 12.79 -28.57 16.41
N ASN A 317 12.79 -27.44 17.13
CA ASN A 317 14.00 -26.66 17.47
C ASN A 317 14.86 -26.18 16.28
N GLN A 318 14.30 -26.22 15.07
CA GLN A 318 14.92 -25.72 13.85
C GLN A 318 14.14 -24.52 13.33
N LYS A 319 14.84 -23.69 12.55
CA LYS A 319 14.29 -22.47 11.96
C LYS A 319 13.98 -22.69 10.48
N TYR A 320 12.83 -22.20 10.07
CA TYR A 320 12.37 -22.24 8.69
C TYR A 320 11.92 -20.86 8.28
N LEU A 321 12.07 -20.57 7.00
CA LEU A 321 11.43 -19.43 6.38
C LEU A 321 10.13 -19.91 5.76
N PHE A 322 9.02 -19.48 6.33
CA PHE A 322 7.68 -19.73 5.82
C PHE A 322 7.35 -18.71 4.74
N VAL A 323 7.04 -19.19 3.53
CA VAL A 323 6.66 -18.37 2.37
C VAL A 323 5.17 -18.58 2.14
N TYR A 324 4.40 -17.50 1.97
CA TYR A 324 2.97 -17.59 1.72
C TYR A 324 2.49 -16.60 0.67
N GLY A 325 1.62 -17.09 -0.22
CA GLY A 325 0.88 -16.31 -1.20
C GLY A 325 1.76 -15.55 -2.18
N GLY A 326 1.26 -14.39 -2.63
CA GLY A 326 1.89 -13.57 -3.66
C GLY A 326 1.22 -13.70 -5.02
N ARG A 327 1.94 -13.29 -6.06
CA ARG A 327 1.52 -13.35 -7.47
C ARG A 327 2.56 -14.09 -8.28
N SER A 328 2.12 -14.77 -9.34
CA SER A 328 3.01 -15.33 -10.36
C SER A 328 2.51 -14.93 -11.75
N VAL A 329 3.26 -15.31 -12.79
CA VAL A 329 2.84 -15.10 -14.19
C VAL A 329 1.64 -15.98 -14.55
N VAL A 330 1.55 -17.18 -13.97
CA VAL A 330 0.52 -18.17 -14.31
C VAL A 330 -0.73 -17.96 -13.47
N GLU A 331 -0.56 -17.71 -12.19
CA GLU A 331 -1.64 -17.52 -11.23
C GLU A 331 -1.53 -16.13 -10.61
N PRO A 332 -2.56 -15.27 -10.77
CA PRO A 332 -2.51 -13.87 -10.35
C PRO A 332 -2.52 -13.72 -8.83
N VAL A 333 -3.11 -14.66 -8.09
CA VAL A 333 -3.18 -14.63 -6.64
C VAL A 333 -2.95 -16.04 -6.08
N LEU A 334 -1.83 -16.23 -5.40
CA LEU A 334 -1.38 -17.52 -4.85
C LEU A 334 -1.95 -17.76 -3.45
N SER A 335 -2.28 -19.02 -3.15
CA SER A 335 -2.69 -19.49 -1.81
C SER A 335 -1.79 -20.57 -1.23
N ASP A 336 -0.72 -20.93 -1.94
CA ASP A 336 0.21 -21.97 -1.53
C ASP A 336 1.22 -21.46 -0.49
N TRP A 337 1.84 -22.40 0.20
CA TRP A 337 2.89 -22.13 1.16
C TRP A 337 4.05 -23.10 1.04
N HIS A 338 5.23 -22.62 1.42
CA HIS A 338 6.46 -23.37 1.37
C HIS A 338 7.30 -23.12 2.63
N PHE A 339 8.07 -24.13 3.05
CA PHE A 339 9.03 -24.02 4.14
C PHE A 339 10.44 -24.20 3.60
N LEU A 340 11.28 -23.19 3.76
CA LEU A 340 12.71 -23.27 3.44
C LEU A 340 13.49 -23.45 4.74
N HIS A 341 14.22 -24.56 4.87
CA HIS A 341 15.08 -24.78 6.02
C HIS A 341 16.29 -23.82 5.96
N THR A 342 16.46 -22.96 6.96
CA THR A 342 17.43 -21.84 6.89
C THR A 342 18.90 -22.25 7.01
N GLY A 343 19.20 -23.46 7.51
CA GLY A 343 20.57 -23.99 7.56
C GLY A 343 21.02 -24.69 6.27
N THR A 344 20.21 -25.62 5.74
CA THR A 344 20.51 -26.41 4.54
C THR A 344 20.10 -25.74 3.22
N MET A 345 19.30 -24.67 3.27
CA MET A 345 18.66 -24.05 2.09
C MET A 345 17.82 -25.03 1.26
N ALA A 346 17.31 -26.09 1.89
CA ALA A 346 16.43 -27.06 1.26
C ALA A 346 14.97 -26.73 1.54
N TRP A 347 14.12 -26.85 0.51
CA TRP A 347 12.68 -26.83 0.68
C TRP A 347 12.22 -28.11 1.36
N VAL A 348 11.37 -27.98 2.36
CA VAL A 348 10.85 -29.09 3.15
C VAL A 348 9.34 -29.07 3.20
N ASN A 349 8.74 -30.25 3.36
CA ASN A 349 7.32 -30.37 3.63
C ASN A 349 7.13 -30.54 5.14
N ILE A 350 6.49 -29.55 5.77
CA ILE A 350 6.05 -29.62 7.16
C ILE A 350 4.51 -29.72 7.13
N PRO A 351 3.91 -30.68 7.85
CA PRO A 351 2.45 -30.81 7.89
C PRO A 351 1.79 -29.54 8.39
N VAL A 352 0.77 -29.09 7.67
CA VAL A 352 -0.11 -27.99 8.08
C VAL A 352 -1.54 -28.50 8.08
N VAL A 353 -2.24 -28.28 9.19
CA VAL A 353 -3.64 -28.67 9.39
C VAL A 353 -4.50 -27.43 9.64
N GLY A 354 -5.82 -27.61 9.68
CA GLY A 354 -6.79 -26.52 9.83
C GLY A 354 -7.36 -26.04 8.50
N GLU A 355 -8.16 -24.99 8.56
CA GLU A 355 -8.77 -24.38 7.37
C GLU A 355 -7.72 -23.54 6.64
N ALA A 356 -7.40 -23.94 5.41
CA ALA A 356 -6.43 -23.21 4.60
C ALA A 356 -6.98 -21.82 4.25
N PRO A 357 -6.18 -20.76 4.44
CA PRO A 357 -6.60 -19.41 4.10
C PRO A 357 -6.75 -19.21 2.59
N GLU A 358 -7.57 -18.23 2.21
CA GLU A 358 -7.68 -17.80 0.81
C GLU A 358 -6.38 -17.19 0.28
N GLY A 359 -6.19 -17.34 -1.03
CA GLY A 359 -5.07 -16.77 -1.76
C GLY A 359 -5.02 -15.26 -1.64
N ARG A 360 -3.82 -14.73 -1.50
CA ARG A 360 -3.60 -13.29 -1.32
C ARG A 360 -2.21 -12.83 -1.69
N HIS A 361 -2.08 -11.56 -2.04
CA HIS A 361 -0.80 -10.88 -2.20
C HIS A 361 -0.78 -9.52 -1.51
N SER A 362 0.41 -8.93 -1.38
CA SER A 362 0.58 -7.62 -0.74
C SER A 362 0.02 -7.55 0.69
N HIS A 363 -0.10 -8.71 1.33
CA HIS A 363 -0.34 -8.82 2.76
C HIS A 363 0.95 -8.56 3.52
N SER A 364 0.83 -8.35 4.82
CA SER A 364 1.98 -8.30 5.71
C SER A 364 2.02 -9.55 6.59
N ALA A 365 3.22 -9.94 7.02
CA ALA A 365 3.41 -11.05 7.93
C ALA A 365 4.58 -10.77 8.88
N CYS A 366 4.49 -11.33 10.08
CA CYS A 366 5.55 -11.23 11.08
C CYS A 366 5.55 -12.45 12.02
N SER A 367 6.71 -12.77 12.57
CA SER A 367 6.88 -13.91 13.48
C SER A 367 6.20 -13.65 14.83
N TRP A 368 5.51 -14.66 15.36
CA TRP A 368 4.92 -14.60 16.69
C TRP A 368 4.82 -16.00 17.31
N GLN A 369 5.31 -16.14 18.55
CA GLN A 369 5.29 -17.41 19.31
C GLN A 369 5.79 -18.64 18.51
N GLY A 370 6.83 -18.46 17.69
CA GLY A 370 7.39 -19.51 16.83
C GLY A 370 6.62 -19.78 15.55
N GLY A 371 5.46 -19.15 15.34
CA GLY A 371 4.67 -19.21 14.12
C GLY A 371 4.69 -17.91 13.31
N ALA A 372 3.75 -17.78 12.37
CA ALA A 372 3.61 -16.61 11.51
C ALA A 372 2.21 -16.00 11.63
N LEU A 373 2.15 -14.70 11.92
CA LEU A 373 0.92 -13.91 11.76
C LEU A 373 0.86 -13.36 10.35
N ILE A 374 -0.31 -13.45 9.71
CA ILE A 374 -0.59 -12.87 8.39
C ILE A 374 -1.80 -11.95 8.51
N ALA A 375 -1.68 -10.72 8.02
CA ALA A 375 -2.74 -9.72 8.10
C ALA A 375 -3.04 -9.09 6.74
N GLY A 376 -4.33 -8.98 6.43
CA GLY A 376 -4.85 -8.34 5.23
C GLY A 376 -4.32 -8.93 3.92
N GLY A 377 -4.05 -8.06 2.95
CA GLY A 377 -3.69 -8.42 1.56
C GLY A 377 -4.83 -8.17 0.59
N LEU A 378 -4.56 -8.35 -0.69
CA LEU A 378 -5.57 -8.40 -1.76
C LEU A 378 -5.87 -9.85 -2.09
N GLY A 379 -7.15 -10.21 -2.04
CA GLY A 379 -7.66 -11.52 -2.46
C GLY A 379 -7.82 -11.66 -3.98
N ALA A 380 -8.34 -12.80 -4.43
CA ALA A 380 -8.53 -13.09 -5.85
C ALA A 380 -9.56 -12.18 -6.56
N SER A 381 -10.50 -11.59 -5.82
CA SER A 381 -11.43 -10.56 -6.31
C SER A 381 -10.85 -9.14 -6.29
N GLU A 382 -9.54 -9.04 -6.06
CA GLU A 382 -8.82 -7.77 -5.84
C GLU A 382 -9.41 -6.94 -4.68
N GLU A 383 -10.11 -7.59 -3.76
CA GLU A 383 -10.63 -6.94 -2.56
C GLU A 383 -9.59 -6.96 -1.45
N PRO A 384 -9.37 -5.84 -0.74
CA PRO A 384 -8.57 -5.84 0.48
C PRO A 384 -9.24 -6.70 1.55
N LEU A 385 -8.42 -7.47 2.26
CA LEU A 385 -8.86 -8.38 3.31
C LEU A 385 -8.67 -7.72 4.68
N SER A 386 -9.53 -8.05 5.64
CA SER A 386 -9.43 -7.66 7.06
C SER A 386 -9.04 -8.83 7.98
N SER A 387 -8.88 -10.03 7.44
CA SER A 387 -8.56 -11.23 8.21
C SER A 387 -7.16 -11.12 8.84
N VAL A 388 -7.05 -11.59 10.08
CA VAL A 388 -5.77 -11.86 10.75
C VAL A 388 -5.68 -13.35 11.02
N LEU A 389 -4.63 -13.98 10.53
CA LEU A 389 -4.42 -15.43 10.56
C LEU A 389 -3.15 -15.74 11.34
N PHE A 390 -3.15 -16.86 12.05
CA PHE A 390 -1.98 -17.37 12.75
C PHE A 390 -1.67 -18.78 12.26
N LEU A 391 -0.47 -18.95 11.69
CA LEU A 391 0.14 -20.25 11.48
C LEU A 391 0.79 -20.68 12.78
N LYS A 392 0.04 -21.39 13.62
CA LYS A 392 0.43 -21.75 14.98
C LYS A 392 1.26 -23.01 15.02
N PRO A 393 2.43 -23.03 15.69
CA PRO A 393 3.19 -24.26 15.88
C PRO A 393 2.41 -25.27 16.72
N ILE A 394 2.43 -26.53 16.31
CA ILE A 394 1.89 -27.69 17.04
C ILE A 394 2.93 -28.80 17.09
N SER A 395 2.67 -29.86 17.88
CA SER A 395 3.62 -30.96 18.08
C SER A 395 4.05 -31.68 16.79
N CYS A 396 3.22 -31.63 15.75
CA CYS A 396 3.43 -32.35 14.48
C CYS A 396 3.33 -31.43 13.26
N GLY A 397 3.71 -30.16 13.39
CA GLY A 397 3.76 -29.19 12.29
C GLY A 397 3.13 -27.86 12.67
N PHE A 398 2.21 -27.37 11.84
CA PHE A 398 1.49 -26.12 12.10
C PHE A 398 -0.03 -26.28 11.96
N LEU A 399 -0.78 -25.39 12.62
CA LEU A 399 -2.23 -25.27 12.53
C LEU A 399 -2.59 -23.86 12.05
N TRP A 400 -3.42 -23.78 11.01
CA TRP A 400 -4.07 -22.52 10.65
C TRP A 400 -5.17 -22.18 11.65
N GLU A 401 -5.08 -20.97 12.22
CA GLU A 401 -6.06 -20.42 13.16
C GLU A 401 -6.42 -18.99 12.75
N SER A 402 -7.72 -18.70 12.63
CA SER A 402 -8.21 -17.34 12.40
C SER A 402 -8.32 -16.60 13.73
N ILE A 403 -7.71 -15.42 13.84
CA ILE A 403 -7.86 -14.57 15.03
C ILE A 403 -9.09 -13.69 14.85
N ILE A 404 -10.06 -13.84 15.76
CA ILE A 404 -11.27 -13.03 15.76
C ILE A 404 -10.92 -11.65 16.33
N ILE A 405 -11.12 -10.61 15.52
CA ILE A 405 -10.80 -9.23 15.88
C ILE A 405 -12.08 -8.42 16.08
N GLN A 406 -12.17 -7.72 17.21
CA GLN A 406 -13.34 -6.94 17.63
C GLN A 406 -12.90 -5.57 18.19
N PRO A 407 -13.36 -4.43 17.62
CA PRO A 407 -14.12 -4.32 16.38
C PRO A 407 -13.30 -4.82 15.17
N PRO A 408 -13.95 -5.17 14.04
CA PRO A 408 -13.24 -5.55 12.82
C PRO A 408 -12.30 -4.43 12.36
N ILE A 409 -11.12 -4.79 11.86
CA ILE A 409 -10.21 -3.81 11.26
C ILE A 409 -10.67 -3.42 9.85
N THR A 410 -10.37 -2.19 9.44
CA THR A 410 -10.59 -1.78 8.05
C THR A 410 -9.72 -2.63 7.11
N PRO A 411 -10.30 -3.31 6.10
CA PRO A 411 -9.58 -4.14 5.17
C PRO A 411 -8.47 -3.39 4.42
N ARG A 412 -7.30 -4.01 4.26
CA ARG A 412 -6.11 -3.33 3.72
C ARG A 412 -5.06 -4.24 3.11
N TYR A 413 -4.21 -3.64 2.27
CA TYR A 413 -3.02 -4.26 1.69
C TYR A 413 -1.88 -3.23 1.55
N SER A 414 -0.67 -3.66 1.17
CA SER A 414 0.52 -2.81 1.02
C SER A 414 0.96 -2.09 2.33
N HIS A 415 0.55 -2.64 3.47
CA HIS A 415 0.92 -2.20 4.80
C HIS A 415 2.08 -3.04 5.35
N THR A 416 2.64 -2.63 6.48
CA THR A 416 3.65 -3.42 7.21
C THR A 416 3.11 -3.90 8.55
N ALA A 417 3.64 -5.02 9.06
CA ALA A 417 3.21 -5.61 10.33
C ALA A 417 4.37 -5.92 11.27
N HIS A 418 4.16 -5.68 12.56
CA HIS A 418 5.13 -5.97 13.63
C HIS A 418 4.42 -6.41 14.90
N VAL A 419 5.05 -7.30 15.68
CA VAL A 419 4.58 -7.59 17.04
C VAL A 419 5.48 -6.89 18.07
N LEU A 420 4.86 -6.16 18.98
CA LEU A 420 5.51 -5.55 20.13
C LEU A 420 4.65 -5.80 21.37
N ASN A 421 5.23 -6.42 22.41
CA ASN A 421 4.58 -6.68 23.70
C ASN A 421 3.20 -7.38 23.59
N GLY A 422 3.10 -8.40 22.71
CA GLY A 422 1.85 -9.14 22.51
C GLY A 422 0.77 -8.38 21.73
N LYS A 423 1.11 -7.21 21.15
CA LYS A 423 0.24 -6.44 20.28
C LYS A 423 0.77 -6.47 18.84
N LEU A 424 -0.10 -6.72 17.89
CA LEU A 424 0.17 -6.64 16.45
C LEU A 424 -0.12 -5.21 15.98
N LEU A 425 0.88 -4.59 15.35
CA LEU A 425 0.81 -3.25 14.78
C LEU A 425 0.73 -3.38 13.26
N LEU A 426 -0.29 -2.81 12.63
CA LEU A 426 -0.43 -2.69 11.18
C LEU A 426 -0.26 -1.24 10.77
N VAL A 427 0.73 -0.93 9.93
CA VAL A 427 1.12 0.45 9.61
C VAL A 427 0.92 0.76 8.14
N GLY A 428 0.08 1.76 7.87
CA GLY A 428 -0.23 2.24 6.53
C GLY A 428 -1.06 1.24 5.71
N GLY A 429 -0.77 1.22 4.41
CA GLY A 429 -1.46 0.46 3.38
C GLY A 429 -2.42 1.29 2.54
N VAL A 430 -3.33 0.60 1.88
CA VAL A 430 -4.42 1.19 1.08
C VAL A 430 -5.76 0.67 1.60
N TRP A 431 -6.70 1.59 1.84
CA TRP A 431 -8.10 1.32 2.12
C TRP A 431 -8.94 1.74 0.93
N ILE A 432 -9.87 0.89 0.49
CA ILE A 432 -10.83 1.23 -0.57
C ILE A 432 -12.26 1.38 -0.03
N HIS A 433 -12.55 0.77 1.11
CA HIS A 433 -13.86 0.79 1.76
C HIS A 433 -14.04 1.97 2.74
N SER A 434 -13.07 2.88 2.85
CA SER A 434 -13.09 3.99 3.80
C SER A 434 -12.85 5.33 3.10
N SER A 435 -13.47 6.38 3.65
CA SER A 435 -13.23 7.77 3.25
C SER A 435 -11.92 8.34 3.82
N SER A 436 -11.37 7.72 4.86
CA SER A 436 -10.14 8.11 5.53
C SER A 436 -8.94 7.28 5.05
N VAL A 437 -7.74 7.66 5.49
CA VAL A 437 -6.48 6.98 5.15
C VAL A 437 -5.91 6.20 6.34
N PRO A 438 -5.19 5.09 6.08
CA PRO A 438 -4.64 4.27 7.15
C PRO A 438 -3.55 4.99 7.95
N GLY A 439 -3.70 4.95 9.27
CA GLY A 439 -2.65 5.28 10.24
C GLY A 439 -1.97 4.01 10.75
N VAL A 440 -2.08 3.78 12.06
CA VAL A 440 -1.59 2.57 12.75
C VAL A 440 -2.76 1.87 13.42
N THR A 441 -2.97 0.60 13.08
CA THR A 441 -3.95 -0.25 13.77
C THR A 441 -3.24 -1.15 14.75
N ILE A 442 -3.76 -1.24 15.96
CA ILE A 442 -3.18 -2.04 17.04
C ILE A 442 -4.18 -3.10 17.44
N ILE A 443 -3.71 -4.33 17.46
CA ILE A 443 -4.51 -5.50 17.81
C ILE A 443 -3.85 -6.17 19.00
N ASP A 444 -4.56 -6.27 20.10
CA ASP A 444 -4.12 -7.07 21.23
C ASP A 444 -4.34 -8.55 20.94
N LEU A 445 -3.24 -9.32 20.78
CA LEU A 445 -3.31 -10.71 20.32
C LEU A 445 -3.89 -11.67 21.37
N THR A 446 -4.03 -11.23 22.63
CA THR A 446 -4.62 -12.04 23.69
C THR A 446 -6.14 -11.86 23.73
N THR A 447 -6.60 -10.62 23.56
CA THR A 447 -8.02 -10.28 23.69
C THR A 447 -8.76 -10.17 22.35
N GLY A 448 -8.03 -10.04 21.23
CA GLY A 448 -8.60 -9.76 19.91
C GLY A 448 -9.09 -8.31 19.76
N LEU A 449 -8.84 -7.44 20.75
CA LEU A 449 -9.30 -6.05 20.70
C LEU A 449 -8.46 -5.22 19.74
N SER A 450 -9.14 -4.51 18.83
CA SER A 450 -8.49 -3.58 17.90
C SER A 450 -8.69 -2.12 18.28
N SER A 451 -7.73 -1.27 17.92
CA SER A 451 -7.80 0.18 18.09
C SER A 451 -7.02 0.88 16.98
N GLU A 452 -7.55 1.99 16.49
CA GLU A 452 -6.95 2.80 15.43
C GLU A 452 -6.19 3.99 16.02
N TYR A 453 -5.06 4.35 15.42
CA TYR A 453 -4.22 5.48 15.83
C TYR A 453 -3.83 6.30 14.61
N GLN A 454 -3.81 7.62 14.79
CA GLN A 454 -3.30 8.52 13.76
C GLN A 454 -1.77 8.65 13.84
N ILE A 455 -1.17 9.07 12.74
CA ILE A 455 0.24 9.44 12.68
C ILE A 455 0.30 10.96 12.65
N ASP A 456 0.99 11.57 13.61
CA ASP A 456 1.24 13.00 13.62
C ASP A 456 2.40 13.32 12.68
N THR A 457 2.07 13.90 11.53
CA THR A 457 3.04 14.26 10.49
C THR A 457 3.51 15.72 10.59
N THR A 458 3.23 16.43 11.68
CA THR A 458 3.62 17.86 11.83
C THR A 458 5.13 18.10 11.69
N CYS A 459 5.95 17.14 12.11
CA CYS A 459 7.42 17.19 12.00
C CYS A 459 7.98 16.41 10.79
N VAL A 460 7.15 16.10 9.79
CA VAL A 460 7.53 15.34 8.60
C VAL A 460 7.09 16.12 7.35
N PRO A 461 7.92 16.20 6.29
CA PRO A 461 7.48 16.76 5.02
C PRO A 461 6.26 16.03 4.47
N TRP A 462 5.22 16.79 4.14
CA TRP A 462 3.97 16.29 3.58
C TRP A 462 3.98 16.46 2.06
N PRO A 463 3.50 15.48 1.26
CA PRO A 463 2.79 14.26 1.66
C PRO A 463 3.67 13.10 2.17
N LEU A 464 3.09 12.18 2.95
CA LEU A 464 3.75 10.92 3.37
C LEU A 464 2.94 9.72 2.88
N MET A 465 3.50 8.92 1.99
CA MET A 465 2.81 7.77 1.39
C MET A 465 3.23 6.45 2.04
N LEU A 466 2.32 5.84 2.81
CA LEU A 466 2.58 4.61 3.55
C LEU A 466 2.08 3.35 2.84
N HIS A 467 2.31 3.26 1.53
CA HIS A 467 2.14 2.05 0.72
C HIS A 467 3.42 1.80 -0.08
N ASN A 468 3.66 0.54 -0.48
CA ASN A 468 4.92 0.10 -1.10
C ASN A 468 6.20 0.47 -0.30
N HIS A 469 6.04 0.76 0.99
CA HIS A 469 7.11 1.09 1.93
C HIS A 469 7.57 -0.16 2.68
N THR A 470 8.69 -0.06 3.38
CA THR A 470 9.10 -1.06 4.37
C THR A 470 9.18 -0.41 5.74
N SER A 471 9.17 -1.22 6.80
CA SER A 471 9.37 -0.70 8.15
C SER A 471 10.17 -1.67 9.02
N ILE A 472 10.94 -1.10 9.95
CA ILE A 472 11.83 -1.84 10.84
C ILE A 472 11.51 -1.45 12.28
N LEU A 473 11.06 -2.43 13.06
CA LEU A 473 10.85 -2.27 14.50
C LEU A 473 12.20 -2.27 15.22
N LEU A 474 12.40 -1.29 16.09
CA LEU A 474 13.49 -1.19 17.05
C LEU A 474 12.90 -1.34 18.46
N PRO A 475 12.74 -2.59 18.97
CA PRO A 475 11.97 -2.84 20.19
C PRO A 475 12.55 -2.15 21.43
N GLU A 476 13.88 -2.08 21.52
CA GLU A 476 14.57 -1.49 22.67
C GLU A 476 14.36 0.02 22.77
N GLU A 477 14.28 0.67 21.62
CA GLU A 477 14.04 2.11 21.49
C GLU A 477 12.55 2.45 21.47
N GLN A 478 11.69 1.44 21.35
CA GLN A 478 10.25 1.62 21.15
C GLN A 478 9.99 2.54 19.96
N GLN A 479 10.67 2.26 18.86
CA GLN A 479 10.59 3.04 17.63
C GLN A 479 10.30 2.13 16.45
N LEU A 480 9.56 2.66 15.48
CA LEU A 480 9.39 2.03 14.18
C LEU A 480 9.96 2.96 13.11
N LEU A 481 10.92 2.48 12.34
CA LEU A 481 11.44 3.22 11.19
C LEU A 481 10.59 2.89 9.95
N LEU A 482 10.13 3.91 9.25
CA LEU A 482 9.44 3.83 7.97
C LEU A 482 10.40 4.23 6.86
N LEU A 483 10.62 3.30 5.93
CA LEU A 483 11.68 3.34 4.93
C LEU A 483 11.04 3.37 3.54
N GLY A 484 11.34 4.44 2.79
CA GLY A 484 10.81 4.69 1.46
C GLY A 484 9.27 4.71 1.41
N GLY A 485 8.70 4.23 0.31
CA GLY A 485 7.27 4.30 0.03
C GLY A 485 6.92 5.37 -0.98
N GLY A 486 5.71 5.26 -1.52
CA GLY A 486 5.23 6.07 -2.63
C GLY A 486 4.91 5.23 -3.86
N GLY A 487 4.85 5.92 -4.99
CA GLY A 487 4.07 5.45 -6.11
C GLY A 487 4.15 6.31 -7.35
N ASN A 488 3.62 5.82 -8.48
CA ASN A 488 3.60 6.57 -9.73
C ASN A 488 2.54 7.70 -9.76
N CYS A 489 1.58 7.68 -8.83
CA CYS A 489 0.51 8.67 -8.69
C CYS A 489 -0.23 8.93 -10.01
N PHE A 490 -0.53 7.86 -10.75
CA PHE A 490 -1.14 7.93 -12.08
C PHE A 490 -0.32 8.83 -13.05
N SER A 491 -0.97 9.67 -13.85
CA SER A 491 -0.30 10.63 -14.72
C SER A 491 0.20 11.89 -14.01
N PHE A 492 0.03 12.00 -12.68
CA PHE A 492 0.41 13.20 -11.92
C PHE A 492 1.92 13.30 -11.68
N GLY A 493 2.62 12.17 -11.82
CA GLY A 493 4.06 12.05 -11.67
C GLY A 493 4.45 11.26 -10.42
N THR A 494 5.53 10.50 -10.52
CA THR A 494 6.00 9.65 -9.41
C THR A 494 6.32 10.48 -8.17
N TYR A 495 5.74 10.07 -7.04
CA TYR A 495 6.06 10.59 -5.72
C TYR A 495 6.80 9.53 -4.91
N LEU A 496 7.93 9.90 -4.33
CA LEU A 496 8.74 9.04 -3.47
C LEU A 496 8.93 9.75 -2.14
N ASN A 497 8.67 9.05 -1.03
CA ASN A 497 8.89 9.62 0.29
C ASN A 497 10.34 10.12 0.40
N PRO A 498 10.56 11.41 0.70
CA PRO A 498 11.88 12.01 0.60
C PRO A 498 12.84 11.54 1.69
N HIS A 499 12.30 11.12 2.83
CA HIS A 499 13.09 10.80 4.02
C HIS A 499 12.61 9.53 4.71
N THR A 500 13.54 8.93 5.46
CA THR A 500 13.19 7.92 6.47
C THR A 500 12.51 8.61 7.65
N VAL A 501 11.41 8.03 8.12
CA VAL A 501 10.59 8.59 9.21
C VAL A 501 10.61 7.64 10.40
N THR A 502 10.72 8.16 11.61
CA THR A 502 10.56 7.40 12.86
C THR A 502 9.16 7.63 13.42
N LEU A 503 8.48 6.56 13.82
CA LEU A 503 7.31 6.62 14.70
C LEU A 503 7.71 6.26 16.13
N GLY A 504 7.40 7.14 17.08
CA GLY A 504 7.65 6.89 18.50
C GLY A 504 6.54 6.05 19.14
N LEU A 505 6.84 4.81 19.56
CA LEU A 505 5.87 3.85 20.09
C LEU A 505 5.73 3.90 21.63
N SER A 506 6.24 4.94 22.27
CA SER A 506 6.26 5.07 23.75
C SER A 506 4.87 5.05 24.38
N SER A 507 3.83 5.44 23.65
CA SER A 507 2.42 5.37 24.08
C SER A 507 1.92 3.94 24.31
N LEU A 508 2.62 2.93 23.79
CA LEU A 508 2.30 1.51 24.01
C LEU A 508 2.86 0.94 25.32
N ARG A 509 3.53 1.78 26.12
CA ARG A 509 3.86 1.47 27.52
C ARG A 509 2.61 1.63 28.39
N ALA A 510 1.66 0.71 28.26
CA ALA A 510 0.59 0.56 29.25
C ALA A 510 0.28 -0.94 29.40
N GLY A 511 0.63 -1.48 30.57
CA GLY A 511 0.40 -2.87 30.97
C GLY A 511 1.57 -3.40 31.79
#